data_AF-W9RDU9-F1
#
_entry.id   AF-W9RDU9-F1
#
_cell.length_a   1.000
_cell.length_b   1.000
_cell.length_c   1.000
_cell.angle_alpha   90.00
_cell.angle_beta   90.00
_cell.angle_gamma   90.00
#
_symmetry.space_group_name_H-M   'P 1'
#
loop_
_entity.id
_entity.type
_entity.pdbx_description
1 polymer ?
#
loop_
_entity_poly.entity_id
_entity_poly.type
_entity_poly.pdbx_seq_one_letter_code
_entity_poly.pdbx_strand_id
1 'polypeptide(L)'
;MTSHHAVTGVSPESISASGRSSEKLSLPSLQSKMKCDPEGYESELALIYSQFKSSLELFEQQAALNFTSISGIGTDPSVSKDLGDRASFLAHVTPFYPKHLSEFPKQLADLLRSSAASLPSGLRGHVAQALILLINRKIVDIGETLALFVELQTLGDRNLRKLAFSHVVHSIRKMNQKHKNEANNRALQNIIFSMLQQEDEAKAKRALITLCELHRRKVWFDERTANAICTACFHSSSRIMIAALSFLLDYEKIEEDDESDASSSEDEMTPQSQVVLSKESVYKAHHKGTASSKKKKKAKLQRAIRSMKKQQRLSSERTTSNYYSPLNHLKDPQGFVEKLFSRLKDPKSDQKFEVDPFTFSL
;
A
#
# COMPACT_ATOMS: atom_id res chain seq x y z
N MET A 1 -48.67 -43.31 -6.70
CA MET A 1 -48.82 -41.89 -7.08
C MET A 1 -48.11 -41.05 -6.04
N THR A 2 -46.83 -40.77 -6.25
CA THR A 2 -46.04 -39.86 -5.41
C THR A 2 -45.01 -39.21 -6.29
N SER A 3 -45.30 -37.95 -6.61
CA SER A 3 -44.61 -37.12 -7.59
C SER A 3 -43.30 -36.58 -7.02
N HIS A 4 -42.20 -36.84 -7.72
CA HIS A 4 -40.92 -36.19 -7.47
C HIS A 4 -40.98 -34.74 -7.98
N HIS A 5 -40.94 -33.76 -7.08
CA HIS A 5 -40.65 -32.37 -7.43
C HIS A 5 -39.14 -32.21 -7.57
N ALA A 6 -38.68 -32.08 -8.82
CA ALA A 6 -37.33 -31.68 -9.15
C ALA A 6 -37.20 -30.16 -8.98
N VAL A 7 -36.26 -29.74 -8.13
CA VAL A 7 -35.84 -28.34 -7.98
C VAL A 7 -34.95 -27.99 -9.18
N THR A 8 -35.48 -27.18 -10.09
CA THR A 8 -34.76 -26.60 -11.21
C THR A 8 -33.77 -25.55 -10.69
N GLY A 9 -32.47 -25.85 -10.81
CA GLY A 9 -31.39 -24.90 -10.55
C GLY A 9 -31.43 -23.76 -11.57
N VAL A 10 -31.42 -22.53 -11.07
CA VAL A 10 -31.29 -21.30 -11.86
C VAL A 10 -29.86 -21.26 -12.43
N SER A 11 -29.75 -21.34 -13.75
CA SER A 11 -28.51 -21.22 -14.51
C SER A 11 -28.20 -19.72 -14.72
N PRO A 12 -26.92 -19.30 -14.73
CA PRO A 12 -26.57 -17.88 -14.89
C PRO A 12 -26.99 -17.37 -16.27
N GLU A 13 -27.74 -16.25 -16.26
CA GLU A 13 -28.34 -15.65 -17.44
C GLU A 13 -27.31 -15.27 -18.51
N SER A 14 -27.67 -15.62 -19.74
CA SER A 14 -26.91 -15.47 -20.97
C SER A 14 -26.71 -14.01 -21.37
N ILE A 15 -25.46 -13.63 -21.63
CA ILE A 15 -25.11 -12.40 -22.35
C ILE A 15 -25.33 -12.64 -23.85
N SER A 16 -26.23 -11.89 -24.48
CA SER A 16 -26.44 -11.90 -25.94
C SER A 16 -26.88 -10.52 -26.44
N ALA A 17 -26.03 -9.84 -27.20
CA ALA A 17 -26.42 -8.89 -28.25
C ALA A 17 -25.21 -8.50 -29.12
N SER A 18 -25.50 -8.32 -30.42
CA SER A 18 -24.65 -7.84 -31.53
C SER A 18 -23.80 -8.86 -32.30
N GLY A 19 -24.36 -9.36 -33.41
CA GLY A 19 -23.76 -9.45 -34.76
C GLY A 19 -22.45 -10.19 -35.05
N ARG A 20 -21.58 -10.46 -34.07
CA ARG A 20 -20.34 -11.22 -34.23
C ARG A 20 -20.45 -12.47 -33.36
N SER A 21 -20.62 -13.64 -33.99
CA SER A 21 -20.51 -15.00 -33.43
C SER A 21 -20.77 -15.13 -31.92
N SER A 22 -21.92 -15.73 -31.57
CA SER A 22 -22.35 -16.12 -30.21
C SER A 22 -21.39 -17.14 -29.57
N GLU A 23 -20.15 -16.75 -29.33
CA GLU A 23 -19.23 -17.45 -28.46
C GLU A 23 -19.33 -16.78 -27.09
N LYS A 24 -19.67 -17.55 -26.06
CA LYS A 24 -19.56 -17.12 -24.65
C LYS A 24 -18.09 -16.86 -24.35
N LEU A 25 -17.59 -15.68 -24.69
CA LEU A 25 -16.21 -15.30 -24.46
C LEU A 25 -16.00 -15.10 -22.95
N SER A 26 -14.96 -15.72 -22.42
CA SER A 26 -14.49 -15.43 -21.07
C SER A 26 -14.10 -13.95 -20.94
N LEU A 27 -14.22 -13.36 -19.74
CA LEU A 27 -13.81 -11.97 -19.50
C LEU A 27 -12.37 -11.69 -19.97
N PRO A 28 -11.37 -12.57 -19.75
CA PRO A 28 -10.02 -12.37 -20.30
C PRO A 28 -9.95 -12.34 -21.83
N SER A 29 -10.67 -13.23 -22.50
CA SER A 29 -10.72 -13.28 -23.97
C SER A 29 -11.36 -12.01 -24.53
N LEU A 30 -12.48 -11.59 -23.94
CA LEU A 30 -13.18 -10.37 -24.33
C LEU A 30 -12.30 -9.14 -24.08
N GLN A 31 -11.62 -9.07 -22.93
CA GLN A 31 -10.69 -7.99 -22.60
C GLN A 31 -9.61 -7.84 -23.68
N SER A 32 -9.05 -8.94 -24.17
CA SER A 32 -8.04 -8.90 -25.23
C SER A 32 -8.62 -8.31 -26.53
N LYS A 33 -9.78 -8.80 -26.97
CA LYS A 33 -10.44 -8.32 -28.20
C LYS A 33 -10.83 -6.84 -28.10
N MET A 34 -11.38 -6.41 -26.97
CA MET A 34 -11.75 -5.01 -26.71
C MET A 34 -10.56 -4.04 -26.71
N LYS A 35 -9.36 -4.52 -26.36
CA LYS A 35 -8.13 -3.72 -26.43
C LYS A 35 -7.62 -3.58 -27.87
N CYS A 36 -7.90 -4.56 -28.73
CA CYS A 36 -7.50 -4.54 -30.12
C CYS A 36 -8.45 -3.72 -31.01
N ASP A 37 -9.76 -3.78 -30.75
CA ASP A 37 -10.80 -3.11 -31.53
C ASP A 37 -11.81 -2.39 -30.62
N PRO A 38 -11.46 -1.25 -29.99
CA PRO A 38 -12.35 -0.62 -29.01
C PRO A 38 -13.72 -0.23 -29.58
N GLU A 39 -13.77 0.33 -30.79
CA GLU A 39 -15.02 0.79 -31.42
C GLU A 39 -15.98 -0.38 -31.71
N GLY A 40 -15.44 -1.55 -32.06
CA GLY A 40 -16.25 -2.73 -32.36
C GLY A 40 -16.91 -3.43 -31.17
N TYR A 41 -16.60 -3.02 -29.93
CA TYR A 41 -17.08 -3.67 -28.69
C TYR A 41 -17.78 -2.72 -27.71
N GLU A 42 -18.26 -1.56 -28.17
CA GLU A 42 -18.96 -0.59 -27.31
C GLU A 42 -20.25 -1.16 -26.69
N SER A 43 -20.96 -2.04 -27.41
CA SER A 43 -22.20 -2.67 -26.91
C SER A 43 -21.93 -3.62 -25.75
N GLU A 44 -20.86 -4.41 -25.85
CA GLU A 44 -20.41 -5.32 -24.81
C GLU A 44 -19.89 -4.55 -23.60
N LEU A 45 -19.19 -3.43 -23.82
CA LEU A 45 -18.80 -2.53 -22.73
C LEU A 45 -20.03 -2.01 -21.99
N ALA A 46 -21.02 -1.48 -22.72
CA ALA A 46 -22.23 -0.92 -22.12
C ALA A 46 -22.98 -1.98 -21.29
N LEU A 47 -23.07 -3.22 -21.79
CA LEU A 47 -23.68 -4.32 -21.06
C LEU A 47 -22.92 -4.66 -19.78
N ILE A 48 -21.59 -4.85 -19.85
CA ILE A 48 -20.77 -5.19 -18.68
C ILE A 48 -20.80 -4.06 -17.65
N TYR A 49 -20.76 -2.81 -18.10
CA TYR A 49 -20.81 -1.67 -17.20
C TYR A 49 -22.19 -1.51 -16.55
N SER A 50 -23.27 -1.76 -17.29
CA SER A 50 -24.63 -1.82 -16.73
C SER A 50 -24.75 -2.90 -15.65
N GLN A 51 -24.26 -4.12 -15.94
CA GLN A 51 -24.24 -5.22 -14.97
C GLN A 51 -23.42 -4.89 -13.72
N PHE A 52 -22.27 -4.23 -13.88
CA PHE A 52 -21.47 -3.72 -12.76
C PHE A 52 -22.28 -2.74 -11.90
N LYS A 53 -22.97 -1.77 -12.51
CA LYS A 53 -23.80 -0.80 -11.78
C LYS A 53 -24.95 -1.47 -11.04
N SER A 54 -25.67 -2.39 -11.68
CA SER A 54 -26.75 -3.13 -11.01
C SER A 54 -26.25 -3.96 -9.83
N SER A 55 -25.09 -4.63 -9.98
CA SER A 55 -24.47 -5.34 -8.86
C SER A 55 -24.02 -4.39 -7.75
N LEU A 56 -23.47 -3.23 -8.10
CA LEU A 56 -23.07 -2.19 -7.14
C LEU A 56 -24.27 -1.70 -6.30
N GLU A 57 -25.37 -1.35 -6.96
CA GLU A 57 -26.61 -0.89 -6.30
C GLU A 57 -27.16 -1.95 -5.33
N LEU A 58 -27.10 -3.23 -5.70
CA LEU A 58 -27.51 -4.32 -4.80
C LEU A 58 -26.67 -4.37 -3.52
N PHE A 59 -25.34 -4.21 -3.61
CA PHE A 59 -24.47 -4.17 -2.43
C PHE A 59 -24.71 -2.92 -1.57
N GLU A 60 -24.94 -1.77 -2.18
CA GLU A 60 -25.25 -0.53 -1.46
C GLU A 60 -26.58 -0.63 -0.71
N GLN A 61 -27.62 -1.19 -1.35
CA GLN A 61 -28.91 -1.43 -0.70
C GLN A 61 -28.80 -2.43 0.45
N GLN A 62 -28.04 -3.51 0.27
CA GLN A 62 -27.79 -4.49 1.33
C GLN A 62 -27.06 -3.88 2.53
N ALA A 63 -26.09 -3.01 2.28
CA ALA A 63 -25.37 -2.28 3.33
C ALA A 63 -26.29 -1.29 4.06
N ALA A 64 -27.12 -0.53 3.32
CA ALA A 64 -28.04 0.45 3.89
C ALA A 64 -29.13 -0.18 4.78
N LEU A 65 -29.58 -1.38 4.44
CA LEU A 65 -30.60 -2.11 5.20
C LEU A 65 -30.05 -2.86 6.42
N ASN A 66 -28.74 -2.74 6.73
CA ASN A 66 -28.06 -3.46 7.82
C ASN A 66 -28.40 -4.96 7.84
N PHE A 67 -28.58 -5.58 6.67
CA PHE A 67 -28.93 -7.00 6.57
C PHE A 67 -27.67 -7.86 6.79
N THR A 68 -27.10 -7.81 8.00
CA THR A 68 -25.91 -8.59 8.37
C THR A 68 -26.28 -9.99 8.84
N SER A 69 -27.25 -10.66 8.20
CA SER A 69 -27.77 -12.02 8.51
C SER A 69 -28.99 -12.05 9.47
N ILE A 70 -30.20 -11.86 8.94
CA ILE A 70 -31.44 -12.35 9.59
C ILE A 70 -32.16 -13.40 8.73
N SER A 71 -31.79 -13.54 7.46
CA SER A 71 -32.14 -14.70 6.64
C SER A 71 -30.84 -15.22 6.04
N GLY A 72 -30.58 -16.52 6.07
CA GLY A 72 -29.29 -17.18 5.79
C GLY A 72 -28.70 -17.01 4.38
N ILE A 73 -29.01 -15.93 3.68
CA ILE A 73 -28.38 -15.48 2.45
C ILE A 73 -27.23 -14.55 2.87
N GLY A 74 -26.15 -15.12 3.43
CA GLY A 74 -24.87 -14.42 3.36
C GLY A 74 -24.62 -14.09 1.90
N THR A 75 -24.22 -12.85 1.59
CA THR A 75 -23.89 -12.38 0.22
C THR A 75 -23.30 -13.54 -0.58
N ASP A 76 -24.05 -14.04 -1.56
CA ASP A 76 -23.63 -15.21 -2.32
C ASP A 76 -22.18 -14.95 -2.79
N PRO A 77 -21.21 -15.80 -2.40
CA PRO A 77 -19.82 -15.62 -2.79
C PRO A 77 -19.66 -15.47 -4.30
N SER A 78 -20.58 -16.02 -5.10
CA SER A 78 -20.62 -15.85 -6.55
C SER A 78 -20.85 -14.39 -6.96
N VAL A 79 -21.83 -13.70 -6.37
CA VAL A 79 -22.17 -12.30 -6.67
C VAL A 79 -21.02 -11.36 -6.29
N SER A 80 -20.39 -11.61 -5.14
CA SER A 80 -19.21 -10.85 -4.71
C SER A 80 -18.02 -11.05 -5.64
N LYS A 81 -17.81 -12.28 -6.12
CA LYS A 81 -16.76 -12.60 -7.07
C LYS A 81 -17.03 -11.94 -8.42
N ASP A 82 -18.24 -12.04 -8.94
CA ASP A 82 -18.64 -11.47 -10.21
C ASP A 82 -18.47 -9.94 -10.25
N LEU A 83 -18.86 -9.24 -9.17
CA LEU A 83 -18.62 -7.80 -9.05
C LEU A 83 -17.12 -7.48 -9.04
N GLY A 84 -16.31 -8.26 -8.31
CA GLY A 84 -14.86 -8.11 -8.29
C GLY A 84 -14.21 -8.34 -9.66
N ASP A 85 -14.64 -9.37 -10.37
CA ASP A 85 -14.16 -9.73 -11.71
C ASP A 85 -14.53 -8.64 -12.73
N ARG A 86 -15.76 -8.09 -12.67
CA ARG A 86 -16.18 -6.96 -13.51
C ARG A 86 -15.43 -5.68 -13.17
N ALA A 87 -15.20 -5.37 -11.88
CA ALA A 87 -14.42 -4.20 -11.46
C ALA A 87 -12.97 -4.28 -12.00
N SER A 88 -12.34 -5.45 -11.90
CA SER A 88 -11.00 -5.70 -12.44
C SER A 88 -11.00 -5.56 -13.98
N PHE A 89 -11.96 -6.18 -14.66
CA PHE A 89 -12.10 -6.10 -16.12
C PHE A 89 -12.25 -4.64 -16.59
N LEU A 90 -13.19 -3.89 -16.00
CA LEU A 90 -13.47 -2.50 -16.34
C LEU A 90 -12.23 -1.62 -16.11
N ALA A 91 -11.50 -1.81 -15.02
CA ALA A 91 -10.24 -1.10 -14.76
C ALA A 91 -9.18 -1.39 -15.84
N HIS A 92 -9.13 -2.60 -16.38
CA HIS A 92 -8.21 -2.95 -17.46
C HIS A 92 -8.56 -2.28 -18.80
N VAL A 93 -9.85 -2.11 -19.12
CA VAL A 93 -10.31 -1.50 -20.38
C VAL A 93 -10.50 0.02 -20.29
N THR A 94 -10.56 0.61 -19.09
CA THR A 94 -10.76 2.07 -18.90
C THR A 94 -9.88 2.97 -19.78
N PRO A 95 -8.57 2.72 -19.99
CA PRO A 95 -7.75 3.56 -20.87
C PRO A 95 -8.23 3.63 -22.32
N PHE A 96 -8.95 2.61 -22.78
CA PHE A 96 -9.45 2.50 -24.16
C PHE A 96 -10.84 3.10 -24.33
N TYR A 97 -11.56 3.35 -23.23
CA TYR A 97 -12.92 3.90 -23.23
C TYR A 97 -13.08 5.08 -22.25
N PRO A 98 -12.25 6.13 -22.34
CA PRO A 98 -12.23 7.21 -21.35
C PRO A 98 -13.54 8.00 -21.26
N LYS A 99 -14.29 8.10 -22.38
CA LYS A 99 -15.59 8.78 -22.42
C LYS A 99 -16.70 7.97 -21.74
N HIS A 100 -16.72 6.66 -21.98
CA HIS A 100 -17.78 5.78 -21.46
C HIS A 100 -17.59 5.44 -19.98
N LEU A 101 -16.35 5.37 -19.50
CA LEU A 101 -15.99 4.98 -18.14
C LEU A 101 -15.48 6.16 -17.30
N SER A 102 -15.90 7.40 -17.58
CA SER A 102 -15.45 8.58 -16.82
C SER A 102 -15.83 8.52 -15.33
N GLU A 103 -17.03 8.02 -15.02
CA GLU A 103 -17.53 7.92 -13.64
C GLU A 103 -17.06 6.65 -12.91
N PHE A 104 -16.55 5.66 -13.65
CA PHE A 104 -16.18 4.36 -13.08
C PHE A 104 -15.15 4.46 -11.94
N PRO A 105 -14.06 5.25 -12.04
CA PRO A 105 -13.11 5.36 -10.94
C PRO A 105 -13.73 5.96 -9.67
N LYS A 106 -14.62 6.94 -9.84
CA LYS A 106 -15.35 7.56 -8.72
C LYS A 106 -16.28 6.55 -8.05
N GLN A 107 -17.00 5.74 -8.82
CA GLN A 107 -17.85 4.67 -8.30
C GLN A 107 -17.07 3.64 -7.45
N LEU A 108 -15.86 3.25 -7.87
CA LEU A 108 -15.01 2.37 -7.07
C LEU A 108 -14.57 3.05 -5.76
N ALA A 109 -14.19 4.33 -5.82
CA ALA A 109 -13.76 5.08 -4.65
C ALA A 109 -14.92 5.27 -3.65
N ASP A 110 -16.12 5.60 -4.14
CA ASP A 110 -17.31 5.81 -3.32
C ASP A 110 -17.77 4.50 -2.67
N LEU A 111 -17.77 3.38 -3.39
CA LEU A 111 -18.03 2.05 -2.84
C LEU A 111 -17.11 1.73 -1.65
N LEU A 112 -15.81 2.03 -1.77
CA LEU A 112 -14.86 1.81 -0.68
C LEU A 112 -15.04 2.80 0.47
N ARG A 113 -15.44 4.04 0.21
CA ARG A 113 -15.69 5.05 1.27
C ARG A 113 -16.93 4.70 2.09
N SER A 114 -18.03 4.32 1.45
CA SER A 114 -19.32 4.11 2.12
C SER A 114 -19.44 2.72 2.74
N SER A 115 -18.93 1.70 2.07
CA SER A 115 -19.33 0.31 2.33
C SER A 115 -18.16 -0.63 2.61
N ALA A 116 -16.90 -0.16 2.66
CA ALA A 116 -15.77 -1.07 2.85
C ALA A 116 -15.83 -1.89 4.17
N ALA A 117 -16.52 -1.43 5.21
CA ALA A 117 -16.68 -2.22 6.43
C ALA A 117 -17.60 -3.45 6.23
N SER A 118 -18.64 -3.33 5.39
CA SER A 118 -19.63 -4.37 5.13
C SER A 118 -19.26 -5.31 3.98
N LEU A 119 -18.38 -4.87 3.07
CA LEU A 119 -17.95 -5.69 1.94
C LEU A 119 -17.13 -6.92 2.38
N PRO A 120 -17.33 -8.10 1.74
CA PRO A 120 -16.46 -9.25 1.91
C PRO A 120 -14.99 -8.90 1.64
N SER A 121 -14.06 -9.49 2.41
CA SER A 121 -12.61 -9.21 2.30
C SER A 121 -12.07 -9.38 0.87
N GLY A 122 -12.46 -10.46 0.18
CA GLY A 122 -12.04 -10.70 -1.20
C GLY A 122 -12.50 -9.61 -2.17
N LEU A 123 -13.77 -9.18 -2.07
CA LEU A 123 -14.32 -8.12 -2.92
C LEU A 123 -13.65 -6.77 -2.64
N ARG A 124 -13.47 -6.40 -1.36
CA ARG A 124 -12.71 -5.19 -1.00
C ARG A 124 -11.32 -5.16 -1.63
N GLY A 125 -10.61 -6.28 -1.56
CA GLY A 125 -9.28 -6.43 -2.14
C GLY A 125 -9.30 -6.18 -3.65
N HIS A 126 -10.23 -6.80 -4.39
CA HIS A 126 -10.36 -6.61 -5.84
C HIS A 126 -10.73 -5.16 -6.22
N VAL A 127 -11.68 -4.53 -5.51
CA VAL A 127 -12.06 -3.14 -5.77
C VAL A 127 -10.90 -2.19 -5.49
N ALA A 128 -10.16 -2.39 -4.39
CA ALA A 128 -8.97 -1.62 -4.08
C ALA A 128 -7.87 -1.81 -5.13
N GLN A 129 -7.61 -3.03 -5.59
CA GLN A 129 -6.65 -3.31 -6.66
C GLN A 129 -7.05 -2.68 -7.99
N ALA A 130 -8.34 -2.70 -8.35
CA ALA A 130 -8.88 -2.06 -9.53
C ALA A 130 -8.65 -0.54 -9.49
N LEU A 131 -8.94 0.11 -8.35
CA LEU A 131 -8.69 1.54 -8.17
C LEU A 131 -7.18 1.87 -8.20
N ILE A 132 -6.34 1.06 -7.55
CA ILE A 132 -4.87 1.19 -7.62
C ILE A 132 -4.37 1.11 -9.06
N LEU A 133 -4.92 0.22 -9.88
CA LEU A 133 -4.56 0.10 -11.30
C LEU A 133 -4.85 1.39 -12.07
N LEU A 134 -6.00 2.03 -11.82
CA LEU A 134 -6.38 3.30 -12.44
C LEU A 134 -5.46 4.45 -12.02
N ILE A 135 -5.06 4.49 -10.75
CA ILE A 135 -4.09 5.47 -10.22
C ILE A 135 -2.72 5.26 -10.85
N ASN A 136 -2.25 4.01 -10.93
CA ASN A 136 -0.96 3.66 -11.53
C ASN A 136 -0.88 4.04 -13.02
N ARG A 137 -2.03 4.06 -13.71
CA ARG A 137 -2.20 4.50 -15.10
C ARG A 137 -2.41 6.01 -15.26
N LYS A 138 -2.40 6.76 -14.15
CA LYS A 138 -2.63 8.21 -14.09
C LYS A 138 -4.03 8.64 -14.59
N ILE A 139 -5.02 7.76 -14.45
CA ILE A 139 -6.43 8.09 -14.73
C ILE A 139 -7.04 8.81 -13.53
N VAL A 140 -6.61 8.45 -12.32
CA VAL A 140 -7.01 9.08 -11.05
C VAL A 140 -5.76 9.62 -10.36
N ASP A 141 -5.84 10.83 -9.81
CA ASP A 141 -4.76 11.38 -9.01
C ASP A 141 -4.72 10.77 -7.60
N ILE A 142 -3.52 10.53 -7.08
CA ILE A 142 -3.36 9.97 -5.73
C ILE A 142 -3.89 10.94 -4.67
N GLY A 143 -3.87 12.25 -4.90
CA GLY A 143 -4.42 13.25 -3.99
C GLY A 143 -5.91 13.08 -3.72
N GLU A 144 -6.68 12.64 -4.72
CA GLU A 144 -8.13 12.39 -4.60
C GLU A 144 -8.46 11.14 -3.75
N THR A 145 -7.51 10.21 -3.64
CA THR A 145 -7.70 8.89 -3.03
C THR A 145 -6.78 8.63 -1.84
N LEU A 146 -5.86 9.53 -1.52
CA LEU A 146 -4.88 9.36 -0.44
C LEU A 146 -5.56 9.12 0.91
N ALA A 147 -6.53 9.97 1.26
CA ALA A 147 -7.29 9.81 2.50
C ALA A 147 -7.99 8.44 2.56
N LEU A 148 -8.64 8.04 1.46
CA LEU A 148 -9.28 6.73 1.34
C LEU A 148 -8.29 5.59 1.61
N PHE A 149 -7.13 5.56 0.95
CA PHE A 149 -6.15 4.49 1.15
C PHE A 149 -5.49 4.51 2.53
N VAL A 150 -5.42 5.65 3.22
CA VAL A 150 -4.99 5.69 4.62
C VAL A 150 -6.09 5.13 5.53
N GLU A 151 -7.35 5.46 5.27
CA GLU A 151 -8.48 4.92 6.03
C GLU A 151 -8.66 3.41 5.84
N LEU A 152 -8.46 2.88 4.63
CA LEU A 152 -8.51 1.43 4.39
C LEU A 152 -7.51 0.63 5.26
N GLN A 153 -6.45 1.29 5.77
CA GLN A 153 -5.49 0.65 6.68
C GLN A 153 -6.04 0.41 8.10
N THR A 154 -7.21 0.96 8.45
CA THR A 154 -7.85 0.72 9.75
C THR A 154 -8.72 -0.53 9.75
N LEU A 155 -9.11 -1.02 8.57
CA LEU A 155 -9.98 -2.20 8.43
C LEU A 155 -9.29 -3.49 8.89
N GLY A 156 -10.08 -4.47 9.35
CA GLY A 156 -9.58 -5.72 9.95
C GLY A 156 -8.80 -6.66 9.01
N ASP A 157 -8.80 -6.41 7.70
CA ASP A 157 -8.14 -7.28 6.72
C ASP A 157 -6.63 -7.00 6.63
N ARG A 158 -5.80 -7.97 7.05
CA ARG A 158 -4.34 -7.85 6.99
C ARG A 158 -3.80 -7.61 5.57
N ASN A 159 -4.37 -8.25 4.56
CA ASN A 159 -3.88 -8.15 3.19
C ASN A 159 -4.25 -6.79 2.58
N LEU A 160 -5.48 -6.33 2.80
CA LEU A 160 -5.90 -5.00 2.38
C LEU A 160 -5.09 -3.89 3.04
N ARG A 161 -4.84 -3.99 4.35
CA ARG A 161 -4.01 -3.00 5.07
C ARG A 161 -2.60 -2.91 4.49
N LYS A 162 -1.97 -4.04 4.20
CA LYS A 162 -0.65 -4.10 3.57
C LYS A 162 -0.67 -3.52 2.16
N LEU A 163 -1.67 -3.87 1.36
CA LEU A 163 -1.86 -3.37 -0.01
C LEU A 163 -2.02 -1.85 -0.02
N ALA A 164 -2.92 -1.32 0.82
CA ALA A 164 -3.21 0.10 0.90
C ALA A 164 -1.99 0.91 1.39
N PHE A 165 -1.32 0.44 2.44
CA PHE A 165 -0.08 1.07 2.93
C PHE A 165 1.02 1.07 1.87
N SER A 166 1.29 -0.09 1.26
CA SER A 166 2.30 -0.22 0.20
C SER A 166 1.98 0.68 -1.00
N HIS A 167 0.71 0.77 -1.41
CA HIS A 167 0.28 1.66 -2.48
C HIS A 167 0.54 3.13 -2.16
N VAL A 168 0.16 3.61 -0.98
CA VAL A 168 0.39 5.02 -0.57
C VAL A 168 1.89 5.35 -0.64
N VAL A 169 2.73 4.53 0.00
CA VAL A 169 4.18 4.75 0.07
C VAL A 169 4.81 4.68 -1.33
N HIS A 170 4.43 3.68 -2.14
CA HIS A 170 4.97 3.51 -3.49
C HIS A 170 4.53 4.63 -4.43
N SER A 171 3.26 5.05 -4.41
CA SER A 171 2.74 6.12 -5.25
C SER A 171 3.45 7.45 -4.98
N ILE A 172 3.61 7.81 -3.71
CA ILE A 172 4.30 9.05 -3.33
C ILE A 172 5.79 8.97 -3.69
N ARG A 173 6.46 7.84 -3.44
CA ARG A 173 7.85 7.63 -3.83
C ARG A 173 8.05 7.73 -5.35
N LYS A 174 7.18 7.07 -6.12
CA LYS A 174 7.24 7.05 -7.59
C LYS A 174 7.02 8.44 -8.17
N MET A 175 6.09 9.21 -7.61
CA MET A 175 5.87 10.62 -7.99
C MET A 175 7.13 11.48 -7.79
N ASN A 176 7.91 11.20 -6.74
CA ASN A 176 9.13 11.92 -6.40
C ASN A 176 10.42 11.32 -7.01
N GLN A 177 10.32 10.27 -7.83
CA GLN A 177 11.50 9.52 -8.29
C GLN A 177 12.41 10.33 -9.23
N LYS A 178 11.84 11.20 -10.07
CA LYS A 178 12.61 12.01 -11.04
C LYS A 178 12.92 13.41 -10.49
N HIS A 179 11.87 14.10 -10.03
CA HIS A 179 11.94 15.43 -9.45
C HIS A 179 10.99 15.51 -8.27
N LYS A 180 11.38 16.24 -7.22
CA LYS A 180 10.49 16.53 -6.10
C LYS A 180 9.52 17.64 -6.51
N ASN A 181 8.23 17.31 -6.60
CA ASN A 181 7.19 18.30 -6.80
C ASN A 181 6.68 18.76 -5.43
N GLU A 182 7.28 19.84 -4.92
CA GLU A 182 6.98 20.38 -3.60
C GLU A 182 5.52 20.81 -3.44
N ALA A 183 4.85 21.26 -4.52
CA ALA A 183 3.45 21.64 -4.46
C ALA A 183 2.54 20.41 -4.21
N ASN A 184 2.77 19.33 -4.97
CA ASN A 184 2.03 18.08 -4.77
C ASN A 184 2.35 17.47 -3.40
N ASN A 185 3.63 17.44 -3.00
CA ASN A 185 4.03 16.94 -1.68
C ASN A 185 3.35 17.73 -0.57
N ARG A 186 3.32 19.07 -0.66
CA ARG A 186 2.65 19.94 0.32
C ARG A 186 1.15 19.63 0.40
N ALA A 187 0.48 19.40 -0.72
CA ALA A 187 -0.93 19.00 -0.75
C ALA A 187 -1.16 17.64 -0.07
N LEU A 188 -0.38 16.62 -0.41
CA LEU A 188 -0.50 15.29 0.19
C LEU A 188 -0.14 15.28 1.69
N GLN A 189 0.90 16.02 2.08
CA GLN A 189 1.27 16.22 3.49
C GLN A 189 0.12 16.83 4.28
N ASN A 190 -0.57 17.85 3.75
CA ASN A 190 -1.70 18.48 4.44
C ASN A 190 -2.83 17.48 4.71
N ILE A 191 -3.10 16.56 3.79
CA ILE A 191 -4.08 15.48 3.99
C ILE A 191 -3.65 14.61 5.17
N ILE A 192 -2.42 14.09 5.15
CA ILE A 192 -1.93 13.20 6.22
C ILE A 192 -1.82 13.92 7.57
N PHE A 193 -1.39 15.19 7.59
CA PHE A 193 -1.34 16.00 8.81
C PHE A 193 -2.74 16.22 9.38
N SER A 194 -3.73 16.51 8.54
CA SER A 194 -5.12 16.62 8.98
C SER A 194 -5.63 15.31 9.57
N MET A 195 -5.27 14.17 8.98
CA MET A 195 -5.66 12.85 9.49
C MET A 195 -4.98 12.51 10.82
N LEU A 196 -3.74 12.94 11.03
CA LEU A 196 -3.01 12.75 12.29
C LEU A 196 -3.66 13.50 13.46
N GLN A 197 -4.38 14.60 13.18
CA GLN A 197 -5.08 15.39 14.20
C GLN A 197 -6.52 14.91 14.46
N GLN A 198 -6.99 13.85 13.79
CA GLN A 198 -8.33 13.32 14.00
C GLN A 198 -8.46 12.64 15.37
N GLU A 199 -9.66 12.69 15.95
CA GLU A 199 -9.97 12.04 17.23
C GLU A 199 -9.95 10.50 17.13
N ASP A 200 -10.23 9.95 15.94
CA ASP A 200 -10.15 8.52 15.68
C ASP A 200 -8.69 8.04 15.76
N GLU A 201 -8.37 7.38 16.89
CA GLU A 201 -7.04 6.85 17.18
C GLU A 201 -6.52 5.93 16.06
N ALA A 202 -7.38 5.09 15.46
CA ALA A 202 -6.94 4.15 14.44
C ALA A 202 -6.50 4.89 13.17
N LYS A 203 -7.27 5.91 12.73
CA LYS A 203 -6.93 6.75 11.58
C LYS A 203 -5.68 7.58 11.83
N ALA A 204 -5.62 8.27 12.97
CA ALA A 204 -4.48 9.10 13.34
C ALA A 204 -3.18 8.28 13.47
N LYS A 205 -3.25 7.07 14.05
CA LYS A 205 -2.11 6.15 14.11
C LYS A 205 -1.63 5.73 12.73
N ARG A 206 -2.53 5.48 11.77
CA ARG A 206 -2.14 5.14 10.39
C ARG A 206 -1.51 6.31 9.64
N ALA A 207 -1.99 7.53 9.88
CA ALA A 207 -1.36 8.74 9.38
C ALA A 207 0.08 8.89 9.92
N LEU A 208 0.29 8.71 11.23
CA LEU A 208 1.63 8.74 11.84
C LEU A 208 2.56 7.69 11.21
N ILE A 209 2.13 6.43 11.13
CA ILE A 209 2.94 5.35 10.54
C ILE A 209 3.33 5.68 9.09
N THR A 210 2.41 6.26 8.32
CA THR A 210 2.68 6.68 6.94
C THR A 210 3.72 7.81 6.87
N LEU A 211 3.65 8.80 7.77
CA LEU A 211 4.65 9.88 7.86
C LEU A 211 6.03 9.35 8.24
N CYS A 212 6.09 8.52 9.28
CA CYS A 212 7.31 7.86 9.73
C CYS A 212 7.99 7.12 8.57
N GLU A 213 7.22 6.33 7.82
CA GLU A 213 7.72 5.56 6.69
C GLU A 213 8.25 6.43 5.54
N LEU A 214 7.52 7.48 5.17
CA LEU A 214 7.92 8.39 4.09
C LEU A 214 9.15 9.23 4.47
N HIS A 215 9.27 9.61 5.74
CA HIS A 215 10.45 10.30 6.27
C HIS A 215 11.67 9.38 6.27
N ARG A 216 11.49 8.16 6.77
CA ARG A 216 12.55 7.15 6.84
C ARG A 216 13.10 6.78 5.46
N ARG A 217 12.23 6.63 4.46
CA ARG A 217 12.61 6.42 3.04
C ARG A 217 13.17 7.66 2.33
N LYS A 218 13.37 8.77 3.04
CA LYS A 218 13.85 10.06 2.51
C LYS A 218 13.00 10.65 1.38
N VAL A 219 11.73 10.25 1.31
CA VAL A 219 10.77 10.79 0.33
C VAL A 219 10.27 12.15 0.82
N TRP A 220 9.81 12.22 2.06
CA TRP A 220 9.44 13.45 2.77
C TRP A 220 10.42 13.73 3.90
N PHE A 221 11.63 14.09 3.51
CA PHE A 221 12.69 14.50 4.41
C PHE A 221 12.77 16.03 4.40
N ASP A 222 11.85 16.65 5.13
CA ASP A 222 11.71 18.09 5.24
C ASP A 222 11.24 18.50 6.64
N GLU A 223 11.43 19.77 6.95
CA GLU A 223 11.10 20.38 8.23
C GLU A 223 9.63 20.18 8.61
N ARG A 224 8.68 20.22 7.67
CA ARG A 224 7.25 20.09 7.99
C ARG A 224 6.92 18.69 8.47
N THR A 225 7.41 17.68 7.75
CA THR A 225 7.22 16.28 8.14
C THR A 225 7.92 15.96 9.45
N ALA A 226 9.14 16.45 9.67
CA ALA A 226 9.85 16.26 10.93
C ALA A 226 9.10 16.86 12.13
N ASN A 227 8.64 18.11 12.01
CA ASN A 227 7.87 18.76 13.07
C ASN A 227 6.50 18.09 13.29
N ALA A 228 5.86 17.56 12.25
CA ALA A 228 4.60 16.81 12.40
C ALA A 228 4.80 15.51 13.20
N ILE A 229 5.88 14.76 12.91
CA ILE A 229 6.25 13.55 13.65
C ILE A 229 6.55 13.89 15.11
N CYS A 230 7.36 14.91 15.37
CA CYS A 230 7.70 15.31 16.74
C CYS A 230 6.48 15.83 17.51
N THR A 231 5.59 16.60 16.86
CA THR A 231 4.35 17.07 17.50
C THR A 231 3.44 15.92 17.90
N ALA A 232 3.50 14.77 17.20
CA ALA A 232 2.74 13.57 17.56
C ALA A 232 3.12 12.99 18.93
N CYS A 233 4.31 13.30 19.46
CA CYS A 233 4.69 12.98 20.86
C CYS A 233 3.79 13.68 21.89
N PHE A 234 3.03 14.70 21.50
CA PHE A 234 2.08 15.39 22.37
C PHE A 234 0.63 15.05 22.10
N HIS A 235 0.37 14.03 21.28
CA HIS A 235 -0.98 13.59 20.96
C HIS A 235 -1.75 13.17 22.22
N SER A 236 -3.09 13.28 22.20
CA SER A 236 -3.95 12.92 23.33
C SER A 236 -3.90 11.41 23.63
N SER A 237 -3.96 10.57 22.60
CA SER A 237 -3.75 9.12 22.71
C SER A 237 -2.30 8.76 23.06
N SER A 238 -2.13 8.06 24.17
CA SER A 238 -0.84 7.52 24.63
C SER A 238 -0.23 6.54 23.62
N ARG A 239 -1.04 5.78 22.87
CA ARG A 239 -0.53 4.83 21.88
C ARG A 239 0.15 5.50 20.70
N ILE A 240 -0.37 6.66 20.27
CA ILE A 240 0.22 7.47 19.20
C ILE A 240 1.47 8.16 19.70
N MET A 241 1.42 8.73 20.92
CA MET A 241 2.59 9.30 21.57
C MET A 241 3.74 8.30 21.71
N ILE A 242 3.47 7.11 22.27
CA ILE A 242 4.48 6.05 22.43
C ILE A 242 5.04 5.66 21.05
N ALA A 243 4.18 5.48 20.04
CA ALA A 243 4.65 5.16 18.69
C ALA A 243 5.56 6.24 18.10
N ALA A 244 5.26 7.52 18.33
CA ALA A 244 6.09 8.64 17.88
C ALA A 244 7.44 8.67 18.62
N LEU A 245 7.42 8.53 19.96
CA LEU A 245 8.63 8.49 20.79
C LEU A 245 9.53 7.29 20.44
N SER A 246 8.94 6.09 20.31
CA SER A 246 9.67 4.89 19.87
C SER A 246 10.30 5.10 18.49
N PHE A 247 9.58 5.73 17.55
CA PHE A 247 10.14 6.03 16.24
C PHE A 247 11.32 7.02 16.31
N LEU A 248 11.28 8.03 17.18
CA LEU A 248 12.38 8.97 17.37
C LEU A 248 13.60 8.31 18.02
N LEU A 249 13.38 7.43 19.01
CA LEU A 249 14.42 6.71 19.74
C LEU A 249 15.11 5.64 18.88
N ASP A 250 14.33 4.85 18.16
CA ASP A 250 14.82 3.74 17.34
C ASP A 250 15.10 4.15 15.90
N TYR A 251 15.07 5.45 15.59
CA TYR A 251 15.20 5.97 14.24
C TYR A 251 16.44 5.41 13.51
N GLU A 252 17.58 5.36 14.20
CA GLU A 252 18.85 4.87 13.67
C GLU A 252 18.84 3.34 13.42
N LYS A 253 18.16 2.56 14.25
CA LYS A 253 18.08 1.10 14.12
C LYS A 253 17.19 0.67 12.95
N ILE A 254 16.12 1.44 12.70
CA ILE A 254 15.12 1.13 11.67
C ILE A 254 15.64 1.52 10.27
N GLU A 255 16.61 2.43 10.14
CA GLU A 255 17.20 2.78 8.83
C GLU A 255 18.01 1.62 8.20
N GLU A 256 18.58 0.72 9.00
CA GLU A 256 19.44 -0.39 8.52
C GLU A 256 18.66 -1.48 7.74
N ASP A 257 17.37 -1.68 8.04
CA ASP A 257 16.57 -2.79 7.48
C ASP A 257 16.07 -2.53 6.05
N ASP A 258 15.82 -1.28 5.68
CA ASP A 258 15.07 -0.96 4.46
C ASP A 258 15.89 -0.79 3.18
N GLU A 259 17.21 -0.67 3.29
CA GLU A 259 18.09 -0.76 2.12
C GLU A 259 18.16 -2.19 1.54
N SER A 260 17.51 -3.17 2.17
CA SER A 260 17.45 -4.56 1.70
C SER A 260 16.32 -4.83 0.68
N ASP A 261 15.29 -3.98 0.63
CA ASP A 261 14.03 -4.27 -0.09
C ASP A 261 14.03 -3.81 -1.57
N ALA A 262 15.19 -3.43 -2.10
CA ALA A 262 15.39 -3.08 -3.51
C ALA A 262 16.01 -4.22 -4.33
N SER A 263 15.59 -5.47 -4.10
CA SER A 263 15.82 -6.57 -5.04
C SER A 263 14.97 -7.79 -4.68
N SER A 264 13.73 -7.84 -5.18
CA SER A 264 13.00 -9.10 -5.29
C SER A 264 13.69 -9.98 -6.33
N SER A 265 14.60 -10.84 -5.89
CA SER A 265 14.88 -12.11 -6.54
C SER A 265 15.10 -13.16 -5.45
N GLU A 266 14.11 -14.03 -5.31
CA GLU A 266 14.15 -15.35 -4.68
C GLU A 266 15.58 -15.95 -4.71
N ASP A 267 16.24 -16.06 -3.55
CA ASP A 267 16.97 -17.27 -3.16
C ASP A 267 17.40 -17.17 -1.69
N GLU A 268 17.31 -18.31 -1.00
CA GLU A 268 17.37 -18.49 0.44
C GLU A 268 18.64 -18.01 1.17
N MET A 269 18.42 -17.78 2.47
CA MET A 269 19.39 -17.53 3.55
C MET A 269 20.55 -18.53 3.61
N THR A 270 21.76 -18.05 3.86
CA THR A 270 22.71 -18.71 4.79
C THR A 270 23.52 -17.65 5.55
N PRO A 271 23.85 -17.87 6.85
CA PRO A 271 24.56 -16.89 7.66
C PRO A 271 26.07 -16.90 7.39
N GLN A 272 26.68 -15.71 7.48
CA GLN A 272 28.09 -15.40 7.79
C GLN A 272 29.17 -16.41 7.34
N SER A 273 29.92 -16.01 6.31
CA SER A 273 31.38 -16.20 6.32
C SER A 273 32.00 -14.84 6.00
N GLN A 274 32.95 -14.39 6.83
CA GLN A 274 33.80 -13.25 6.48
C GLN A 274 34.55 -13.61 5.19
N VAL A 275 34.12 -13.05 4.06
CA VAL A 275 34.74 -13.32 2.77
C VAL A 275 35.99 -12.43 2.66
N VAL A 276 37.13 -12.96 3.09
CA VAL A 276 38.43 -12.35 2.77
C VAL A 276 38.67 -12.53 1.26
N LEU A 277 38.65 -11.43 0.51
CA LEU A 277 39.06 -11.39 -0.89
C LEU A 277 40.57 -11.66 -0.99
N SER A 278 40.98 -12.94 -1.02
CA SER A 278 42.38 -13.29 -1.20
C SER A 278 42.80 -13.11 -2.67
N LYS A 279 44.04 -12.67 -2.91
CA LYS A 279 44.64 -12.54 -4.26
C LYS A 279 44.54 -13.84 -5.08
N GLU A 280 44.53 -14.97 -4.38
CA GLU A 280 44.33 -16.30 -4.95
C GLU A 280 42.92 -16.57 -5.49
N SER A 281 41.89 -16.03 -4.83
CA SER A 281 40.49 -16.19 -5.29
C SER A 281 40.24 -15.48 -6.62
N VAL A 282 40.87 -14.31 -6.81
CA VAL A 282 40.84 -13.52 -8.05
C VAL A 282 41.56 -14.27 -9.17
N TYR A 283 42.76 -14.79 -8.89
CA TYR A 283 43.53 -15.55 -9.87
C TYR A 283 42.80 -16.83 -10.32
N LYS A 284 42.23 -17.60 -9.38
CA LYS A 284 41.47 -18.82 -9.67
C LYS A 284 40.20 -18.55 -10.49
N ALA A 285 39.59 -17.37 -10.36
CA ALA A 285 38.41 -16.99 -11.14
C ALA A 285 38.71 -16.73 -12.62
N HIS A 286 39.89 -16.20 -12.93
CA HIS A 286 40.28 -15.86 -14.31
C HIS A 286 41.09 -16.97 -15.00
N HIS A 287 41.95 -17.69 -14.28
CA HIS A 287 42.96 -18.53 -14.90
C HIS A 287 42.77 -20.05 -14.70
N LYS A 288 41.94 -20.52 -13.74
CA LYS A 288 41.86 -21.95 -13.38
C LYS A 288 40.48 -22.59 -13.56
N GLY A 289 40.39 -23.61 -14.42
CA GLY A 289 39.21 -24.46 -14.64
C GLY A 289 38.57 -24.33 -16.03
N THR A 290 37.50 -25.08 -16.28
CA THR A 290 36.71 -25.01 -17.53
C THR A 290 35.96 -23.67 -17.66
N ALA A 291 35.50 -23.34 -18.87
CA ALA A 291 34.78 -22.09 -19.14
C ALA A 291 33.56 -21.89 -18.21
N SER A 292 32.78 -22.96 -17.98
CA SER A 292 31.65 -22.97 -17.03
C SER A 292 32.10 -22.74 -15.57
N SER A 293 33.18 -23.38 -15.14
CA SER A 293 33.75 -23.21 -13.80
C SER A 293 34.25 -21.78 -13.55
N LYS A 294 34.92 -21.16 -14.55
CA LYS A 294 35.38 -19.76 -14.48
C LYS A 294 34.21 -18.78 -14.37
N LYS A 295 33.12 -18.99 -15.12
CA LYS A 295 31.89 -18.17 -15.04
C LYS A 295 31.28 -18.20 -13.63
N LYS A 296 31.17 -19.38 -13.02
CA LYS A 296 30.66 -19.54 -11.64
C LYS A 296 31.56 -18.87 -10.60
N LYS A 297 32.88 -19.01 -10.73
CA LYS A 297 33.86 -18.36 -9.81
C LYS A 297 33.84 -16.84 -9.93
N LYS A 298 33.72 -16.29 -11.15
CA LYS A 298 33.59 -14.85 -11.39
C LYS A 298 32.30 -14.28 -10.79
N ALA A 299 31.18 -15.00 -10.92
CA ALA A 299 29.92 -14.60 -10.30
C ALA A 299 30.01 -14.58 -8.76
N LYS A 300 30.64 -15.60 -8.14
CA LYS A 300 30.87 -15.64 -6.69
C LYS A 300 31.76 -14.50 -6.22
N LEU A 301 32.83 -14.19 -6.97
CA LEU A 301 33.73 -13.07 -6.68
C LEU A 301 33.01 -11.72 -6.78
N GLN A 302 32.20 -11.51 -7.81
CA GLN A 302 31.40 -10.29 -7.95
C GLN A 302 30.39 -10.11 -6.81
N ARG A 303 29.76 -11.20 -6.35
CA ARG A 303 28.84 -11.17 -5.20
C ARG A 303 29.56 -10.77 -3.91
N ALA A 304 30.76 -11.32 -3.67
CA ALA A 304 31.59 -10.95 -2.54
C ALA A 304 32.03 -9.48 -2.56
N ILE A 305 32.47 -8.98 -3.73
CA ILE A 305 32.86 -7.56 -3.91
C ILE A 305 31.66 -6.62 -3.65
N ARG A 306 30.46 -6.97 -4.13
CA ARG A 306 29.24 -6.19 -3.87
C ARG A 306 28.89 -6.16 -2.38
N SER A 307 29.00 -7.31 -1.70
CA SER A 307 28.75 -7.40 -0.26
C SER A 307 29.74 -6.55 0.55
N MET A 308 31.04 -6.61 0.22
CA MET A 308 32.06 -5.80 0.88
C MET A 308 31.88 -4.30 0.63
N LYS A 309 31.57 -3.89 -0.61
CA LYS A 309 31.25 -2.48 -0.92
C LYS A 309 30.00 -2.00 -0.15
N LYS A 310 29.01 -2.87 0.05
CA LYS A 310 27.84 -2.57 0.88
C LYS A 310 28.24 -2.36 2.35
N GLN A 311 29.03 -3.28 2.92
CA GLN A 311 29.54 -3.14 4.29
C GLN A 311 30.41 -1.88 4.50
N GLN A 312 31.22 -1.52 3.51
CA GLN A 312 32.10 -0.35 3.58
C GLN A 312 31.33 0.98 3.44
N ARG A 313 30.18 0.97 2.72
CA ARG A 313 29.23 2.09 2.71
C ARG A 313 28.51 2.22 4.06
N LEU A 314 28.00 1.12 4.59
CA LEU A 314 27.32 1.07 5.89
C LEU A 314 28.22 1.58 7.03
N SER A 315 29.52 1.23 7.03
CA SER A 315 30.47 1.74 8.04
C SER A 315 30.76 3.23 7.92
N SER A 316 30.64 3.80 6.72
CA SER A 316 30.86 5.23 6.47
C SER A 316 29.59 6.06 6.67
N GLU A 317 28.42 5.45 6.54
CA GLU A 317 27.10 6.06 6.78
C GLU A 317 26.75 6.12 8.28
N ARG A 318 27.34 5.26 9.13
CA ARG A 318 27.11 5.27 10.59
C ARG A 318 27.52 6.57 11.30
N THR A 319 28.49 7.31 10.76
CA THR A 319 28.86 8.66 11.25
C THR A 319 27.93 9.76 10.75
N THR A 320 27.12 9.47 9.73
CA THR A 320 26.17 10.40 9.09
C THR A 320 24.72 10.09 9.48
N SER A 321 24.46 8.95 10.11
CA SER A 321 23.12 8.46 10.48
C SER A 321 22.39 9.40 11.43
N ASN A 322 23.10 9.98 12.42
CA ASN A 322 22.49 10.92 13.35
C ASN A 322 21.97 12.19 12.66
N TYR A 323 22.48 12.58 11.47
CA TYR A 323 22.02 13.76 10.72
C TYR A 323 20.57 13.62 10.24
N TYR A 324 20.13 12.39 10.07
CA TYR A 324 18.88 12.06 9.40
C TYR A 324 17.67 11.92 10.31
N SER A 325 17.87 12.06 11.63
CA SER A 325 16.78 12.06 12.60
C SER A 325 15.83 13.25 12.38
N PRO A 326 14.50 13.07 12.56
CA PRO A 326 13.55 14.17 12.58
C PRO A 326 13.93 15.28 13.59
N LEU A 327 14.60 14.92 14.68
CA LEU A 327 14.99 15.86 15.75
C LEU A 327 15.89 16.99 15.25
N ASN A 328 16.74 16.74 14.24
CA ASN A 328 17.64 17.75 13.69
C ASN A 328 16.94 18.79 12.81
N HIS A 329 15.68 18.55 12.44
CA HIS A 329 14.88 19.41 11.58
C HIS A 329 13.72 20.07 12.35
N LEU A 330 13.82 20.09 13.68
CA LEU A 330 12.88 20.80 14.53
C LEU A 330 13.03 22.31 14.38
N LYS A 331 11.89 23.01 14.34
CA LYS A 331 11.86 24.49 14.35
C LYS A 331 12.27 25.06 15.70
N ASP A 332 11.82 24.42 16.77
CA ASP A 332 12.06 24.83 18.15
C ASP A 332 12.44 23.60 18.99
N PRO A 333 13.72 23.18 18.95
CA PRO A 333 14.19 22.04 19.73
C PRO A 333 14.06 22.25 21.24
N GLN A 334 14.32 23.47 21.72
CA GLN A 334 14.26 23.79 23.14
C GLN A 334 12.82 23.70 23.66
N GLY A 335 11.87 24.36 22.99
CA GLY A 335 10.46 24.30 23.37
C GLY A 335 9.88 22.88 23.27
N PHE A 336 10.36 22.06 22.33
CA PHE A 336 10.02 20.64 22.26
C PHE A 336 10.41 19.90 23.54
N VAL A 337 11.67 20.04 23.97
CA VAL A 337 12.19 19.37 25.18
C VAL A 337 11.48 19.87 26.44
N GLU A 338 11.30 21.19 26.59
CA GLU A 338 10.60 21.77 27.75
C GLU A 338 9.16 21.27 27.87
N LYS A 339 8.44 21.17 26.74
CA LYS A 339 7.08 20.65 26.69
C LYS A 339 7.02 19.15 27.00
N LEU A 340 7.96 18.37 26.49
CA LEU A 340 8.05 16.93 26.77
C LEU A 340 8.33 16.67 28.25
N PHE A 341 9.31 17.38 28.81
CA PHE A 341 9.66 17.28 30.22
C PHE A 341 8.53 17.71 31.15
N SER A 342 7.84 18.81 30.82
CA SER A 342 6.68 19.28 31.59
C SER A 342 5.56 18.24 31.61
N ARG A 343 5.34 17.54 30.50
CA ARG A 343 4.32 16.50 30.39
C ARG A 343 4.67 15.23 31.17
N LEU A 344 5.95 14.81 31.16
CA LEU A 344 6.45 13.68 31.95
C LEU A 344 6.38 13.94 33.46
N LYS A 345 6.50 15.21 33.86
CA LYS A 345 6.39 15.64 35.26
C LYS A 345 4.96 15.78 35.77
N ASP A 346 3.95 15.80 34.90
CA ASP A 346 2.56 16.00 35.32
C ASP A 346 2.02 14.74 36.03
N PRO A 347 1.77 14.80 37.35
CA PRO A 347 1.30 13.65 38.12
C PRO A 347 -0.13 13.20 37.77
N LYS A 348 -0.88 13.98 36.97
CA LYS A 348 -2.20 13.59 36.43
C LYS A 348 -2.11 12.79 35.13
N SER A 349 -0.93 12.64 34.56
CA SER A 349 -0.73 11.75 33.44
C SER A 349 -0.74 10.30 33.96
N ASP A 350 -1.87 9.63 33.87
CA ASP A 350 -2.03 8.18 34.15
C ASP A 350 -1.24 7.28 33.17
N GLN A 351 -0.22 7.84 32.52
CA GLN A 351 0.67 7.16 31.62
C GLN A 351 1.75 6.49 32.47
N LYS A 352 1.46 5.25 32.89
CA LYS A 352 2.51 4.30 33.26
C LYS A 352 3.40 4.10 32.02
N PHE A 353 4.37 4.97 31.83
CA PHE A 353 5.53 4.67 31.01
C PHE A 353 6.18 3.48 31.72
N GLU A 354 6.12 2.29 31.14
CA GLU A 354 7.02 1.21 31.54
C GLU A 354 8.41 1.70 31.09
N VAL A 355 9.10 2.33 32.03
CA VAL A 355 10.34 3.06 31.79
C VAL A 355 11.44 2.03 31.58
N ASP A 356 11.64 1.58 30.34
CA ASP A 356 12.95 1.09 29.97
C ASP A 356 13.92 2.27 30.07
N PRO A 357 15.10 2.10 30.71
CA PRO A 357 16.04 3.18 31.06
C PRO A 357 16.57 4.01 29.87
N PHE A 358 16.19 3.67 28.64
CA PHE A 358 16.50 4.41 27.42
C PHE A 358 15.70 5.70 27.23
N THR A 359 14.56 5.87 27.90
CA THR A 359 13.76 7.11 27.81
C THR A 359 14.44 8.33 28.44
N PHE A 360 15.46 8.13 29.27
CA PHE A 360 16.27 9.21 29.84
C PHE A 360 17.40 9.71 28.92
N SER A 361 17.63 9.08 27.77
CA SER A 361 18.73 9.41 26.85
C SER A 361 18.30 10.22 25.61
N LEU A 362 17.10 10.81 25.63
CA LEU A 362 16.56 11.65 24.56
C LEU A 362 17.00 13.11 24.67
#